data_AF-A0A5N6TWR0-F1
#
_entry.id   AF-A0A5N6TWR0-F1
#
_cell.length_a   1.000
_cell.length_b   1.000
_cell.length_c   1.000
_cell.angle_alpha   90.00
_cell.angle_beta   90.00
_cell.angle_gamma   90.00
#
_symmetry.space_group_name_H-M   'P 1'
#
loop_
_entity.id
_entity.type
_entity.pdbx_description
1 polymer ?
#
loop_
_entity_poly.entity_id
_entity_poly.type
_entity_poly.pdbx_seq_one_letter_code
_entity_poly.pdbx_strand_id
1 'polypeptide(L)'
;MPNQAEKAQADQKTQAIAQIANVSRLLRDAISAAIPVAPEQYLTVSIPGTAIDTRDISEGGTFAWDAQDGAFAPTQVMQAEGKLVDNMIPLSYVMVGNTGKSVARSYSRALDCLVARKASVSTGKHPNGENDMRSPGDKSYDDAMKFLTTPLPNGFTPVDLYVEKQDAWRKAQDEWDTAILEAKTKAQFPNSPVHQVQAYNDWNQAHYRKYKTAVQGRYIDWVTNGHKFNVEQNFGIVGTYELPGA
;
A
#
# COMPACT_ATOMS: atom_id res chain seq x y z
N MET A 1 56.83 -27.07 -5.73
CA MET A 1 55.92 -27.42 -6.84
C MET A 1 54.55 -27.68 -6.24
N PRO A 2 53.48 -26.99 -6.67
CA PRO A 2 52.16 -27.17 -6.05
C PRO A 2 51.68 -28.60 -6.25
N ASN A 3 51.15 -29.18 -5.17
CA ASN A 3 50.86 -30.60 -5.05
C ASN A 3 49.72 -30.99 -6.01
N GLN A 4 49.89 -32.05 -6.81
CA GLN A 4 48.92 -32.41 -7.86
C GLN A 4 47.49 -32.64 -7.32
N ALA A 5 47.37 -32.99 -6.04
CA ALA A 5 46.09 -33.12 -5.34
C ALA A 5 45.35 -31.79 -5.13
N GLU A 6 46.05 -30.67 -4.93
CA GLU A 6 45.43 -29.34 -4.75
C GLU A 6 44.89 -28.80 -6.07
N LYS A 7 45.58 -29.08 -7.19
CA LYS A 7 45.08 -28.75 -8.53
C LYS A 7 43.81 -29.52 -8.88
N ALA A 8 43.78 -30.84 -8.62
CA ALA A 8 42.60 -31.67 -8.86
C ALA A 8 41.37 -31.20 -8.06
N GLN A 9 41.56 -30.80 -6.79
CA GLN A 9 40.47 -30.24 -5.98
C GLN A 9 40.00 -28.86 -6.47
N ALA A 10 40.91 -28.01 -6.96
CA ALA A 10 40.56 -26.71 -7.54
C ALA A 10 39.75 -26.86 -8.84
N ASP A 11 40.13 -27.81 -9.69
CA ASP A 11 39.42 -28.11 -10.94
C ASP A 11 38.01 -28.66 -10.65
N GLN A 12 37.89 -29.53 -9.64
CA GLN A 12 36.60 -30.09 -9.22
C GLN A 12 35.67 -29.02 -8.61
N LYS A 13 36.22 -28.08 -7.82
CA LYS A 13 35.46 -26.91 -7.32
C LYS A 13 34.99 -26.01 -8.46
N THR A 14 35.84 -25.78 -9.46
CA THR A 14 35.49 -24.95 -10.62
C THR A 14 34.38 -25.58 -11.45
N GLN A 15 34.42 -26.91 -11.66
CA GLN A 15 33.33 -27.64 -12.31
C GLN A 15 32.02 -27.57 -11.50
N ALA A 16 32.07 -27.74 -10.18
CA ALA A 16 30.90 -27.63 -9.33
C ALA A 16 30.26 -26.23 -9.42
N ILE A 17 31.06 -25.16 -9.40
CA ILE A 17 30.58 -23.78 -9.58
C ILE A 17 29.93 -23.59 -10.95
N ALA A 18 30.54 -24.11 -12.02
CA ALA A 18 29.98 -24.03 -13.37
C ALA A 18 28.64 -24.78 -13.49
N GLN A 19 28.50 -25.93 -12.82
CA GLN A 19 27.24 -26.67 -12.76
C GLN A 19 26.17 -25.90 -11.99
N ILE A 20 26.49 -25.31 -10.84
CA ILE A 20 25.56 -24.48 -10.06
C ILE A 20 25.09 -23.27 -10.87
N ALA A 21 26.00 -22.63 -11.62
CA ALA A 21 25.66 -21.52 -12.51
C ALA A 21 24.70 -21.98 -13.62
N ASN A 22 24.93 -23.16 -14.20
CA ASN A 22 24.07 -23.72 -15.24
C ASN A 22 22.67 -24.09 -14.71
N VAL A 23 22.60 -24.73 -13.53
CA VAL A 23 21.33 -25.04 -12.85
C VAL A 23 20.56 -23.76 -12.54
N SER A 24 21.25 -22.74 -12.02
CA SER A 24 20.65 -21.43 -11.73
C SER A 24 20.11 -20.73 -12.98
N ARG A 25 20.78 -20.90 -14.13
CA ARG A 25 20.31 -20.36 -15.42
C ARG A 25 19.06 -21.09 -15.90
N LEU A 26 19.09 -22.42 -15.91
CA LEU A 26 17.93 -23.24 -16.31
C LEU A 26 16.69 -22.94 -15.46
N LEU A 27 16.86 -22.79 -14.14
CA LEU A 27 15.76 -22.46 -13.24
C LEU A 27 15.17 -21.08 -13.55
N ARG A 28 16.00 -20.07 -13.79
CA ARG A 28 15.54 -18.72 -14.16
C ARG A 28 14.86 -18.70 -15.52
N ASP A 29 15.38 -19.41 -16.50
CA ASP A 29 14.78 -19.52 -17.83
C ASP A 29 13.40 -20.18 -17.75
N ALA A 30 13.25 -21.24 -16.93
CA ALA A 30 11.96 -21.89 -16.68
C ALA A 30 10.96 -20.96 -15.97
N ILE A 31 11.38 -20.22 -14.95
CA ILE A 31 10.53 -19.25 -14.25
C ILE A 31 10.12 -18.10 -15.19
N SER A 32 11.08 -17.59 -15.98
CA SER A 32 10.82 -16.55 -16.97
C SER A 32 9.89 -17.01 -18.10
N ALA A 33 9.89 -18.30 -18.45
CA ALA A 33 8.95 -18.85 -19.42
C ALA A 33 7.55 -19.07 -18.82
N ALA A 34 7.47 -19.41 -17.52
CA ALA A 34 6.21 -19.66 -16.83
C ALA A 34 5.44 -18.38 -16.47
N ILE A 35 6.15 -17.27 -16.25
CA ILE A 35 5.56 -15.99 -15.85
C ILE A 35 5.76 -14.99 -16.99
N PRO A 36 4.69 -14.59 -17.71
CA PRO A 36 4.78 -13.62 -18.81
C PRO A 36 4.99 -12.21 -18.25
N VAL A 37 6.22 -11.91 -17.82
CA VAL A 37 6.63 -10.59 -17.32
C VAL A 37 7.81 -10.08 -18.14
N ALA A 38 7.89 -8.75 -18.29
CA ALA A 38 9.01 -8.15 -18.99
C ALA A 38 10.32 -8.48 -18.24
N PRO A 39 11.44 -8.77 -18.93
CA PRO A 39 12.70 -9.15 -18.28
C PRO A 39 13.26 -8.13 -17.27
N GLU A 40 12.81 -6.87 -17.35
CA GLU A 40 13.20 -5.79 -16.45
C GLU A 40 12.31 -5.70 -15.18
N GLN A 41 11.27 -6.55 -15.04
CA GLN A 41 10.36 -6.54 -13.90
C GLN A 41 10.87 -7.39 -12.73
N TYR A 42 10.60 -6.90 -11.51
CA TYR A 42 10.89 -7.61 -10.26
C TYR A 42 9.67 -8.42 -9.84
N LEU A 43 9.90 -9.68 -9.50
CA LEU A 43 8.92 -10.50 -8.78
C LEU A 43 9.17 -10.32 -7.29
N THR A 44 8.17 -9.84 -6.56
CA THR A 44 8.21 -9.81 -5.10
C THR A 44 7.50 -11.06 -4.60
N VAL A 45 8.22 -11.90 -3.86
CA VAL A 45 7.61 -13.02 -3.15
C VAL A 45 7.31 -12.53 -1.73
N SER A 46 6.03 -12.37 -1.42
CA SER A 46 5.55 -12.06 -0.09
C SER A 46 4.86 -13.28 0.51
N ILE A 47 5.05 -13.49 1.82
CA ILE A 47 4.38 -14.56 2.56
C ILE A 47 3.47 -13.93 3.61
N PRO A 48 2.23 -14.41 3.74
CA PRO A 48 1.34 -13.94 4.79
C PRO A 48 1.89 -14.36 6.16
N GLY A 49 1.94 -13.42 7.10
CA GLY A 49 2.29 -13.71 8.50
C GLY A 49 1.17 -14.41 9.28
N THR A 50 0.06 -14.76 8.63
CA THR A 50 -1.15 -15.33 9.24
C THR A 50 -1.52 -16.64 8.54
N ALA A 51 -1.93 -17.65 9.29
CA ALA A 51 -2.47 -18.88 8.75
C ALA A 51 -3.81 -18.61 8.04
N ILE A 52 -3.91 -18.98 6.76
CA ILE A 52 -5.12 -18.80 5.98
C ILE A 52 -6.07 -19.96 6.29
N ASP A 53 -7.24 -19.64 6.85
CA ASP A 53 -8.32 -20.61 7.02
C ASP A 53 -9.04 -20.83 5.69
N THR A 54 -8.89 -22.04 5.14
CA THR A 54 -9.43 -22.43 3.83
C THR A 54 -10.83 -23.03 3.91
N ARG A 55 -11.42 -23.14 5.11
CA ARG A 55 -12.81 -23.56 5.25
C ARG A 55 -13.72 -22.51 4.64
N ASP A 56 -14.85 -22.96 4.09
CA ASP A 56 -15.85 -22.06 3.54
C ASP A 56 -16.47 -21.19 4.65
N ILE A 57 -16.91 -20.00 4.29
CA ILE A 57 -17.55 -19.06 5.22
C ILE A 57 -18.82 -19.64 5.84
N SER A 58 -19.54 -20.48 5.11
CA SER A 58 -20.73 -21.19 5.61
C SER A 58 -20.41 -22.15 6.77
N GLU A 59 -19.17 -22.64 6.84
CA GLU A 59 -18.64 -23.53 7.88
C GLU A 59 -17.89 -22.78 8.98
N GLY A 60 -17.89 -21.44 8.94
CA GLY A 60 -17.19 -20.58 9.89
C GLY A 60 -15.71 -20.33 9.55
N GLY A 61 -15.33 -20.49 8.27
CA GLY A 61 -14.04 -20.05 7.76
C GLY A 61 -13.98 -18.55 7.46
N THR A 62 -12.79 -18.07 7.05
CA THR A 62 -12.48 -16.63 6.99
C THR A 62 -12.17 -16.11 5.59
N PHE A 63 -11.60 -16.96 4.72
CA PHE A 63 -11.06 -16.53 3.42
C PHE A 63 -11.70 -17.23 2.21
N ALA A 64 -12.17 -18.47 2.37
CA ALA A 64 -12.80 -19.19 1.27
C ALA A 64 -14.29 -18.86 1.20
N TRP A 65 -14.79 -18.69 -0.02
CA TRP A 65 -16.20 -18.52 -0.33
C TRP A 65 -16.50 -19.22 -1.65
N ASP A 66 -17.68 -19.85 -1.77
CA ASP A 66 -18.07 -20.47 -3.03
C ASP A 66 -18.59 -19.42 -4.02
N ALA A 67 -17.97 -19.36 -5.21
CA ALA A 67 -18.42 -18.52 -6.32
C ALA A 67 -19.80 -18.91 -6.88
N GLN A 68 -20.34 -20.07 -6.48
CA GLN A 68 -21.72 -20.46 -6.77
C GLN A 68 -22.74 -19.73 -5.87
N ASP A 69 -22.36 -19.32 -4.66
CA ASP A 69 -23.26 -18.68 -3.68
C ASP A 69 -23.53 -17.21 -4.02
N GLY A 70 -22.69 -16.60 -4.85
CA GLY A 70 -22.88 -15.24 -5.32
C GLY A 70 -21.85 -14.82 -6.35
N ALA A 71 -22.10 -13.72 -7.05
CA ALA A 71 -21.10 -13.15 -7.95
C ALA A 71 -20.00 -12.35 -7.24
N PHE A 72 -20.25 -11.94 -6.00
CA PHE A 72 -19.33 -11.12 -5.22
C PHE A 72 -19.10 -11.76 -3.87
N ALA A 73 -17.84 -11.79 -3.46
CA ALA A 73 -17.46 -12.20 -2.13
C ALA A 73 -18.19 -11.33 -1.08
N PRO A 74 -18.67 -11.93 0.03
CA PRO A 74 -19.20 -11.18 1.15
C PRO A 74 -18.19 -10.16 1.68
N THR A 75 -18.66 -9.03 2.21
CA THR A 75 -17.81 -7.96 2.74
C THR A 75 -16.80 -8.45 3.78
N GLN A 76 -17.16 -9.46 4.58
CA GLN A 76 -16.29 -10.07 5.58
C GLN A 76 -15.06 -10.73 4.95
N VAL A 77 -15.24 -11.44 3.83
CA VAL A 77 -14.15 -12.06 3.07
C VAL A 77 -13.26 -11.00 2.44
N MET A 78 -13.86 -9.99 1.80
CA MET A 78 -13.10 -8.89 1.19
C MET A 78 -12.26 -8.12 2.23
N GLN A 79 -12.80 -7.92 3.44
CA GLN A 79 -12.08 -7.31 4.55
C GLN A 79 -10.94 -8.21 5.07
N ALA A 80 -11.18 -9.52 5.16
CA ALA A 80 -10.15 -10.48 5.56
C ALA A 80 -9.00 -10.52 4.53
N GLU A 81 -9.31 -10.57 3.23
CA GLU A 81 -8.34 -10.49 2.14
C GLU A 81 -7.54 -9.17 2.17
N GLY A 82 -8.21 -8.04 2.39
CA GLY A 82 -7.53 -6.75 2.54
C GLY A 82 -6.52 -6.75 3.70
N LYS A 83 -6.96 -7.22 4.87
CA LYS A 83 -6.09 -7.38 6.05
C LYS A 83 -4.93 -8.34 5.78
N LEU A 84 -5.15 -9.39 4.98
CA LEU A 84 -4.09 -10.33 4.62
C LEU A 84 -3.01 -9.63 3.81
N VAL A 85 -3.39 -8.86 2.79
CA VAL A 85 -2.47 -8.09 1.92
C VAL A 85 -1.66 -7.08 2.74
N ASP A 86 -2.30 -6.37 3.66
CA ASP A 86 -1.62 -5.40 4.54
C ASP A 86 -0.57 -6.07 5.45
N ASN A 87 -0.81 -7.33 5.85
CA ASN A 87 0.08 -8.11 6.70
C ASN A 87 1.07 -9.00 5.93
N MET A 88 1.18 -8.86 4.61
CA MET A 88 2.14 -9.63 3.82
C MET A 88 3.55 -9.06 3.97
N ILE A 89 4.47 -9.87 4.47
CA ILE A 89 5.88 -9.48 4.59
C ILE A 89 6.60 -9.87 3.30
N PRO A 90 7.26 -8.94 2.59
CA PRO A 90 8.08 -9.28 1.43
C PRO A 90 9.31 -10.06 1.90
N LEU A 91 9.44 -11.32 1.47
CA LEU A 91 10.59 -12.16 1.84
C LEU A 91 11.77 -11.98 0.88
N SER A 92 11.49 -11.83 -0.41
CA SER A 92 12.55 -11.69 -1.40
C SER A 92 12.06 -11.02 -2.68
N TYR A 93 12.97 -10.32 -3.34
CA TYR A 93 12.77 -9.73 -4.67
C TYR A 93 13.65 -10.48 -5.66
N VAL A 94 13.02 -11.15 -6.63
CA VAL A 94 13.70 -11.90 -7.69
C VAL A 94 13.56 -11.13 -8.99
N MET A 95 14.67 -10.74 -9.61
CA MET A 95 14.62 -10.29 -11.02
C MET A 95 14.40 -11.49 -11.91
N VAL A 96 13.32 -11.45 -12.69
CA VAL A 96 12.94 -12.56 -13.56
C VAL A 96 13.84 -12.62 -14.80
N GLY A 97 14.33 -11.47 -15.31
CA GLY A 97 15.21 -11.44 -16.48
C GLY A 97 16.71 -11.53 -16.16
N ASN A 98 17.45 -12.21 -17.04
CA ASN A 98 18.91 -12.33 -17.00
C ASN A 98 19.61 -11.06 -17.53
N THR A 99 19.28 -9.88 -16.99
CA THR A 99 19.99 -8.66 -17.34
C THR A 99 21.22 -8.53 -16.46
N GLY A 100 22.42 -8.53 -17.05
CA GLY A 100 23.71 -8.33 -16.35
C GLY A 100 23.86 -6.97 -15.64
N LYS A 101 22.77 -6.22 -15.47
CA LYS A 101 22.63 -4.96 -14.74
C LYS A 101 21.99 -5.16 -13.36
N SER A 102 21.76 -6.41 -12.95
CA SER A 102 21.05 -6.79 -11.72
C SER A 102 21.66 -6.19 -10.45
N VAL A 103 22.98 -6.27 -10.31
CA VAL A 103 23.70 -5.79 -9.11
C VAL A 103 23.60 -4.26 -8.97
N ALA A 104 23.82 -3.52 -10.06
CA ALA A 104 23.75 -2.05 -10.03
C ALA A 104 22.35 -1.56 -9.63
N ARG A 105 21.29 -2.22 -10.12
CA ARG A 105 19.91 -1.83 -9.79
C ARG A 105 19.48 -2.28 -8.40
N SER A 106 19.94 -3.44 -7.92
CA SER A 106 19.75 -3.81 -6.50
C SER A 106 20.43 -2.81 -5.56
N TYR A 107 21.59 -2.28 -5.96
CA TYR A 107 22.25 -1.19 -5.23
C TYR A 107 21.44 0.12 -5.29
N SER A 108 20.98 0.54 -6.47
CA SER A 108 20.12 1.74 -6.59
C SER A 108 18.83 1.63 -5.75
N ARG A 109 18.23 0.43 -5.67
CA ARG A 109 17.05 0.19 -4.83
C ARG A 109 17.38 0.18 -3.33
N ALA A 110 18.52 -0.38 -2.94
CA ALA A 110 18.99 -0.26 -1.57
C ALA A 110 19.17 1.21 -1.18
N LEU A 111 19.70 2.03 -2.09
CA LEU A 111 19.79 3.48 -1.92
C LEU A 111 18.41 4.18 -1.87
N ASP A 112 17.43 3.75 -2.67
CA ASP A 112 16.05 4.29 -2.61
C ASP A 112 15.36 3.98 -1.27
N CYS A 113 15.71 2.85 -0.63
CA CYS A 113 15.21 2.49 0.71
C CYS A 113 15.94 3.23 1.84
N LEU A 114 17.04 3.94 1.54
CA LEU A 114 17.71 4.77 2.54
C LEU A 114 16.86 6.03 2.76
N VAL A 115 16.24 6.11 3.93
CA VAL A 115 15.68 7.35 4.44
C VAL A 115 16.84 8.33 4.63
N ALA A 116 16.76 9.52 4.02
CA ALA A 116 17.78 10.54 4.19
C ALA A 116 18.01 10.76 5.69
N ARG A 117 19.27 10.82 6.15
CA ARG A 117 19.62 11.13 7.55
C ARG A 117 19.00 12.45 8.05
N LYS A 118 18.63 13.33 7.12
CA LYS A 118 17.94 14.61 7.34
C LYS A 118 16.43 14.58 7.09
N ALA A 119 15.82 13.43 6.80
CA ALA A 119 14.39 13.23 6.97
C ALA A 119 14.14 13.25 8.48
N SER A 120 14.17 14.46 9.04
CA SER A 120 13.80 14.72 10.40
C SER A 120 12.30 14.48 10.49
N VAL A 121 11.91 13.22 10.71
CA VAL A 121 10.87 12.95 11.69
C VAL A 121 11.49 13.35 13.03
N SER A 122 11.72 14.65 13.20
CA SER A 122 12.07 15.18 14.51
C SER A 122 10.76 15.07 15.26
N THR A 123 10.64 14.05 16.09
CA THR A 123 10.08 14.28 17.42
C THR A 123 10.92 15.41 18.02
N GLY A 124 10.27 16.42 18.59
CA GLY A 124 10.92 17.65 19.04
C GLY A 124 12.15 17.33 19.89
N LYS A 125 13.31 17.88 19.52
CA LYS A 125 14.51 17.75 20.34
C LYS A 125 14.65 19.04 21.14
N HIS A 126 14.28 19.01 22.41
CA HIS A 126 14.53 20.12 23.34
C HIS A 126 16.07 20.34 23.43
N PRO A 127 16.56 21.56 23.71
CA PRO A 127 17.99 21.83 23.98
C PRO A 127 18.63 20.98 25.11
N ASN A 128 17.84 20.14 25.80
CA ASN A 128 18.26 19.30 26.92
C ASN A 128 18.47 17.83 26.53
N GLY A 129 18.13 17.44 25.30
CA GLY A 129 18.36 16.08 24.80
C GLY A 129 17.28 15.04 25.15
N GLU A 130 16.21 15.40 25.85
CA GLU A 130 15.03 14.55 26.05
C GLU A 130 14.07 14.60 24.86
N ASN A 131 13.44 13.46 24.56
CA ASN A 131 12.37 13.33 23.55
C ASN A 131 11.05 13.86 24.14
N ASP A 132 10.99 15.15 24.45
CA ASP A 132 9.76 15.73 24.98
C ASP A 132 8.77 16.07 23.85
N MET A 133 7.49 15.87 24.17
CA MET A 133 6.37 16.31 23.34
C MET A 133 6.51 17.81 23.07
N ARG A 134 6.34 18.23 21.81
CA ARG A 134 6.33 19.64 21.44
C ARG A 134 5.24 20.35 22.25
N SER A 135 5.64 21.31 23.07
CA SER A 135 4.79 21.89 24.11
C SER A 135 4.57 23.38 23.88
N PRO A 136 3.49 23.98 24.44
CA PRO A 136 3.27 25.42 24.40
C PRO A 136 4.53 26.20 24.84
N GLY A 137 5.00 27.15 24.00
CA GLY A 137 6.24 27.90 24.22
C GLY A 137 7.41 27.47 23.30
N ASP A 138 7.31 26.33 22.62
CA ASP A 138 8.21 26.01 21.51
C ASP A 138 7.83 26.82 20.27
N LYS A 139 8.80 27.48 19.64
CA LYS A 139 8.55 28.31 18.44
C LYS A 139 7.76 27.56 17.35
N SER A 140 8.09 26.29 17.11
CA SER A 140 7.38 25.47 16.12
C SER A 140 5.94 25.14 16.53
N TYR A 141 5.66 24.99 17.83
CA TYR A 141 4.31 24.75 18.34
C TYR A 141 3.47 26.03 18.24
N ASP A 142 4.03 27.16 18.66
CA ASP A 142 3.34 28.46 18.63
C ASP A 142 3.06 28.92 17.19
N ASP A 143 4.00 28.71 16.26
CA ASP A 143 3.82 28.99 14.83
C ASP A 143 2.70 28.12 14.23
N ALA A 144 2.66 26.83 14.60
CA ALA A 144 1.63 25.90 14.13
C ALA A 144 0.24 26.23 14.70
N MET A 145 0.15 26.51 16.01
CA MET A 145 -1.10 26.91 16.66
C MET A 145 -1.61 28.23 16.07
N LYS A 146 -0.73 29.21 15.87
CA LYS A 146 -1.07 30.47 15.23
C LYS A 146 -1.63 30.26 13.83
N PHE A 147 -1.02 29.38 13.03
CA PHE A 147 -1.56 29.06 11.70
C PHE A 147 -2.98 28.48 11.79
N LEU A 148 -3.20 27.49 12.66
CA LEU A 148 -4.49 26.81 12.79
C LEU A 148 -5.61 27.73 13.28
N THR A 149 -5.29 28.71 14.15
CA THR A 149 -6.31 29.59 14.76
C THR A 149 -6.48 30.93 14.05
N THR A 150 -5.57 31.32 13.16
CA THR A 150 -5.67 32.63 12.49
C THR A 150 -6.73 32.57 11.39
N PRO A 151 -7.78 33.42 11.45
CA PRO A 151 -8.80 33.46 10.42
C PRO A 151 -8.22 33.91 9.08
N LEU A 152 -8.61 33.21 8.03
CA LEU A 152 -8.31 33.55 6.65
C LEU A 152 -9.19 34.72 6.17
N PRO A 153 -8.93 35.32 5.00
CA PRO A 153 -9.69 36.46 4.48
C PRO A 153 -11.21 36.23 4.34
N ASN A 154 -11.63 34.96 4.29
CA ASN A 154 -13.02 34.53 4.24
C ASN A 154 -13.68 34.41 5.63
N GLY A 155 -12.97 34.75 6.72
CA GLY A 155 -13.47 34.70 8.09
C GLY A 155 -13.44 33.32 8.75
N PHE A 156 -13.12 32.27 8.01
CA PHE A 156 -12.98 30.91 8.53
C PHE A 156 -11.54 30.64 9.00
N THR A 157 -11.37 29.78 10.00
CA THR A 157 -10.05 29.25 10.30
C THR A 157 -9.65 28.20 9.25
N PRO A 158 -8.36 27.94 9.06
CA PRO A 158 -7.90 26.83 8.21
C PRO A 158 -8.49 25.47 8.62
N VAL A 159 -8.79 25.28 9.92
CA VAL A 159 -9.43 24.07 10.45
C VAL A 159 -10.89 23.99 10.01
N ASP A 160 -11.65 25.08 10.06
CA ASP A 160 -13.05 25.08 9.63
C ASP A 160 -13.18 24.73 8.15
N LEU A 161 -12.32 25.31 7.30
CA LEU A 161 -12.26 24.96 5.87
C LEU A 161 -11.86 23.51 5.67
N TYR A 162 -10.89 23.01 6.44
CA TYR A 162 -10.48 21.61 6.38
C TYR A 162 -11.67 20.67 6.64
N VAL A 163 -12.44 20.91 7.69
CA VAL A 163 -13.60 20.10 8.07
C VAL A 163 -14.71 20.18 7.03
N GLU A 164 -15.02 21.38 6.53
CA GLU A 164 -16.04 21.57 5.48
C GLU A 164 -15.71 20.75 4.22
N LYS A 165 -14.43 20.82 3.78
CA LYS A 165 -13.96 20.10 2.60
C LYS A 165 -13.85 18.59 2.83
N GLN A 166 -13.47 18.18 4.03
CA GLN A 166 -13.49 16.77 4.45
C GLN A 166 -14.91 16.20 4.37
N ASP A 167 -15.90 16.91 4.90
CA ASP A 167 -17.31 16.49 4.85
C ASP A 167 -17.83 16.42 3.41
N ALA A 168 -17.45 17.38 2.55
CA ALA A 168 -17.82 17.36 1.14
C ALA A 168 -17.21 16.18 0.37
N TRP A 169 -15.95 15.83 0.66
CA TRP A 169 -15.31 14.64 0.10
C TRP A 169 -15.94 13.35 0.63
N ARG A 170 -16.21 13.26 1.94
CA ARG A 170 -16.89 12.11 2.56
C ARG A 170 -18.25 11.87 1.92
N LYS A 171 -19.08 12.90 1.76
CA LYS A 171 -20.39 12.77 1.10
C LYS A 171 -20.28 12.22 -0.32
N ALA A 172 -19.31 12.68 -1.11
CA ALA A 172 -19.10 12.17 -2.46
C ALA A 172 -18.64 10.70 -2.46
N GLN A 173 -17.87 10.29 -1.46
CA GLN A 173 -17.47 8.90 -1.26
C GLN A 173 -18.66 8.03 -0.86
N ASP A 174 -19.46 8.47 0.12
CA ASP A 174 -20.67 7.79 0.59
C ASP A 174 -21.69 7.61 -0.53
N GLU A 175 -21.88 8.62 -1.40
CA GLU A 175 -22.72 8.54 -2.59
C GLU A 175 -22.23 7.47 -3.56
N TRP A 176 -20.91 7.37 -3.76
CA TRP A 176 -20.33 6.34 -4.63
C TRP A 176 -20.50 4.94 -4.05
N ASP A 177 -20.23 4.77 -2.76
CA ASP A 177 -20.35 3.48 -2.07
C ASP A 177 -21.81 3.01 -2.03
N THR A 178 -22.76 3.91 -1.79
CA THR A 178 -24.19 3.63 -1.86
C THR A 178 -24.60 3.19 -3.27
N ALA A 179 -24.12 3.88 -4.31
CA ALA A 179 -24.43 3.54 -5.68
C ALA A 179 -23.85 2.18 -6.10
N ILE A 180 -22.65 1.81 -5.62
CA ILE A 180 -22.06 0.48 -5.81
C ILE A 180 -22.95 -0.59 -5.15
N LEU A 181 -23.39 -0.35 -3.91
CA LEU A 181 -24.24 -1.30 -3.18
C LEU A 181 -25.59 -1.49 -3.89
N GLU A 182 -26.22 -0.41 -4.35
CA GLU A 182 -27.43 -0.48 -5.15
C GLU A 182 -27.24 -1.23 -6.47
N ALA A 183 -26.11 -1.03 -7.16
CA ALA A 183 -25.82 -1.73 -8.40
C ALA A 183 -25.64 -3.24 -8.15
N LYS A 184 -24.94 -3.62 -7.08
CA LYS A 184 -24.74 -5.02 -6.68
C LYS A 184 -26.06 -5.70 -6.29
N THR A 185 -26.96 -4.99 -5.60
CA THR A 185 -28.27 -5.53 -5.22
C THR A 185 -29.23 -5.63 -6.40
N LYS A 186 -29.24 -4.66 -7.32
CA LYS A 186 -30.06 -4.71 -8.55
C LYS A 186 -29.57 -5.77 -9.54
N ALA A 187 -28.29 -6.11 -9.52
CA ALA A 187 -27.70 -7.16 -10.36
C ALA A 187 -27.97 -8.59 -9.84
N GLN A 188 -28.88 -8.79 -8.87
CA GLN A 188 -29.22 -10.12 -8.37
C GLN A 188 -29.98 -10.94 -9.44
N PHE A 189 -29.23 -11.71 -10.21
CA PHE A 189 -29.73 -12.81 -11.05
C PHE A 189 -29.61 -14.11 -10.25
N PRO A 190 -30.69 -14.60 -9.59
CA PRO A 190 -30.60 -15.61 -8.54
C PRO A 190 -29.95 -16.94 -8.93
N ASN A 191 -29.79 -17.24 -10.24
CA ASN A 191 -29.22 -18.49 -10.73
C ASN A 191 -28.05 -18.31 -11.73
N SER A 192 -27.47 -17.11 -11.86
CA SER A 192 -26.33 -16.92 -12.80
C SER A 192 -25.33 -15.87 -12.30
N PRO A 193 -24.29 -16.31 -11.57
CA PRO A 193 -23.21 -15.42 -11.11
C PRO A 193 -22.56 -14.62 -12.25
N VAL A 194 -22.40 -15.24 -13.43
CA VAL A 194 -21.83 -14.62 -14.63
C VAL A 194 -22.63 -13.40 -15.08
N HIS A 195 -23.97 -13.49 -15.12
CA HIS A 195 -24.81 -12.37 -15.51
C HIS A 195 -24.85 -11.25 -14.47
N GLN A 196 -24.70 -11.56 -13.16
CA GLN A 196 -24.58 -10.54 -12.13
C GLN A 196 -23.28 -9.73 -12.28
N VAL A 197 -22.15 -10.41 -12.52
CA VAL A 197 -20.86 -9.76 -12.78
C VAL A 197 -20.95 -8.87 -14.02
N GLN A 198 -21.56 -9.37 -15.10
CA GLN A 198 -21.68 -8.62 -16.34
C GLN A 198 -22.55 -7.36 -16.19
N ALA A 199 -23.72 -7.48 -15.55
CA ALA A 199 -24.59 -6.33 -15.30
C ALA A 199 -23.93 -5.26 -14.41
N TYR A 200 -23.17 -5.69 -13.39
CA TYR A 200 -22.37 -4.77 -12.58
C TYR A 200 -21.26 -4.10 -13.38
N ASN A 201 -20.56 -4.85 -14.24
CA ASN A 201 -19.50 -4.31 -15.09
C ASN A 201 -20.04 -3.28 -16.09
N ASP A 202 -21.19 -3.54 -16.71
CA ASP A 202 -21.86 -2.61 -17.62
C ASP A 202 -22.30 -1.33 -16.89
N TRP A 203 -22.89 -1.49 -15.70
CA TRP A 203 -23.23 -0.34 -14.85
C TRP A 203 -21.98 0.46 -14.46
N ASN A 204 -20.91 -0.23 -14.05
CA ASN A 204 -19.66 0.40 -13.64
C ASN A 204 -19.03 1.14 -14.81
N GLN A 205 -19.00 0.57 -16.02
CA GLN A 205 -18.48 1.25 -17.20
C GLN A 205 -19.22 2.56 -17.49
N ALA A 206 -20.53 2.60 -17.30
CA ALA A 206 -21.35 3.80 -17.51
C ALA A 206 -21.19 4.86 -16.40
N HIS A 207 -21.01 4.44 -15.14
CA HIS A 207 -21.08 5.35 -13.97
C HIS A 207 -19.73 5.66 -13.30
N TYR A 208 -18.71 4.83 -13.54
CA TYR A 208 -17.39 4.94 -12.89
C TYR A 208 -16.78 6.34 -13.04
N ARG A 209 -16.80 6.88 -14.27
CA ARG A 209 -16.24 8.21 -14.53
C ARG A 209 -16.95 9.30 -13.74
N LYS A 210 -18.29 9.26 -13.66
CA LYS A 210 -19.08 10.25 -12.92
C LYS A 210 -18.67 10.30 -11.45
N TYR A 211 -18.72 9.16 -10.76
CA TYR A 211 -18.41 9.10 -9.33
C TYR A 211 -16.93 9.36 -9.05
N LYS A 212 -16.02 8.76 -9.83
CA LYS A 212 -14.58 8.98 -9.65
C LYS A 212 -14.19 10.44 -9.85
N THR A 213 -14.70 11.10 -10.88
CA THR A 213 -14.43 12.52 -11.12
C THR A 213 -15.03 13.40 -10.02
N ALA A 214 -16.20 13.07 -9.49
CA ALA A 214 -16.80 13.80 -8.37
C ALA A 214 -15.93 13.69 -7.09
N VAL A 215 -15.56 12.46 -6.70
CA VAL A 215 -14.67 12.20 -5.54
C VAL A 215 -13.32 12.88 -5.72
N GLN A 216 -12.68 12.71 -6.90
CA GLN A 216 -11.39 13.31 -7.19
C GLN A 216 -11.46 14.84 -7.19
N GLY A 217 -12.52 15.43 -7.73
CA GLY A 217 -12.74 16.88 -7.71
C GLY A 217 -12.84 17.43 -6.28
N ARG A 218 -13.60 16.75 -5.40
CA ARG A 218 -13.70 17.13 -3.98
C ARG A 218 -12.38 16.95 -3.24
N TYR A 219 -11.61 15.91 -3.57
CA TYR A 219 -10.29 15.69 -2.98
C TYR A 219 -9.30 16.80 -3.38
N ILE A 220 -9.25 17.17 -4.66
CA ILE A 220 -8.39 18.25 -5.14
C ILE A 220 -8.80 19.59 -4.50
N ASP A 221 -10.10 19.87 -4.41
CA ASP A 221 -10.61 21.07 -3.73
C ASP A 221 -10.18 21.11 -2.25
N TRP A 222 -10.22 19.95 -1.56
CA TRP A 222 -9.73 19.85 -0.18
C TRP A 222 -8.22 20.10 -0.06
N VAL A 223 -7.43 19.54 -0.98
CA VAL A 223 -5.98 19.73 -1.01
C VAL A 223 -5.62 21.20 -1.26
N THR A 224 -6.23 21.82 -2.27
CA THR A 224 -5.87 23.17 -2.73
C THR A 224 -6.50 24.26 -1.86
N ASN A 225 -7.82 24.20 -1.65
CA ASN A 225 -8.57 25.27 -0.99
C ASN A 225 -8.84 24.99 0.49
N GLY A 226 -8.84 23.71 0.91
CA GLY A 226 -8.92 23.32 2.32
C GLY A 226 -7.56 23.19 3.01
N HIS A 227 -6.46 23.46 2.30
CA HIS A 227 -5.10 23.38 2.81
C HIS A 227 -4.75 22.05 3.51
N LYS A 228 -5.32 20.93 3.03
CA LYS A 228 -5.26 19.60 3.66
C LYS A 228 -3.91 19.26 4.27
N PHE A 229 -2.85 19.28 3.46
CA PHE A 229 -1.52 18.88 3.91
C PHE A 229 -0.89 19.85 4.93
N ASN A 230 -1.14 21.15 4.80
CA ASN A 230 -0.63 22.14 5.74
C ASN A 230 -1.33 21.99 7.10
N VAL A 231 -2.65 21.78 7.09
CA VAL A 231 -3.42 21.54 8.32
C VAL A 231 -3.01 20.23 8.98
N GLU A 232 -2.90 19.13 8.22
CA GLU A 232 -2.43 17.82 8.74
C GLU A 232 -1.00 17.89 9.30
N GLN A 233 -0.10 18.62 8.63
CA GLN A 233 1.27 18.82 9.11
C GLN A 233 1.28 19.59 10.43
N ASN A 234 0.53 20.69 10.54
CA ASN A 234 0.46 21.49 11.76
C ASN A 234 -0.26 20.74 12.90
N PHE A 235 -1.27 19.91 12.59
CA PHE A 235 -1.82 18.98 13.56
C PHE A 235 -0.81 17.94 14.02
N GLY A 236 0.04 17.40 13.15
CA GLY A 236 1.13 16.50 13.57
C GLY A 236 2.23 17.18 14.39
N ILE A 237 2.31 18.51 14.36
CA ILE A 237 3.22 19.30 15.19
C ILE A 237 2.61 19.59 16.58
N VAL A 238 1.30 19.86 16.64
CA VAL A 238 0.56 20.21 17.87
C VAL A 238 0.06 18.96 18.61
N GLY A 239 -0.25 17.89 17.87
CA GLY A 239 -0.81 16.63 18.35
C GLY A 239 0.24 15.53 18.45
N THR A 240 0.90 15.44 19.60
CA THR A 240 1.52 14.20 20.09
C THR A 240 1.12 13.97 21.54
N TYR A 241 -0.17 14.12 21.87
CA TYR A 241 -0.70 13.53 23.09
C TYR A 241 -0.67 12.02 22.90
N GLU A 242 0.25 11.34 23.59
CA GLU A 242 0.03 9.96 23.99
C GLU A 242 -1.36 9.89 24.61
N LEU A 243 -2.23 9.03 24.08
CA LEU A 243 -3.42 8.61 24.82
C LEU A 243 -2.91 7.98 26.12
N PRO A 244 -3.23 8.53 27.30
CA PRO A 244 -2.91 7.86 28.55
C PRO A 244 -3.86 6.67 28.67
N GLY A 245 -3.38 5.48 28.28
CA GLY A 245 -4.04 4.19 28.50
C GLY A 245 -4.97 3.74 27.37
N ALA A 246 -4.43 2.93 26.46
CA ALA A 246 -5.14 1.86 25.76
C ALA A 246 -4.23 0.64 25.67
#